data_AF-A0A8K1G6T0-F1
#
_entry.id   AF-A0A8K1G6T0-F1
#
_cell.length_a   1.000
_cell.length_b   1.000
_cell.length_c   1.000
_cell.angle_alpha   90.00
_cell.angle_beta   90.00
_cell.angle_gamma   90.00
#
_symmetry.space_group_name_H-M   'P 1'
#
loop_
_entity.id
_entity.type
_entity.pdbx_description
1 polymer ?
#
loop_
_entity_poly.entity_id
_entity_poly.type
_entity_poly.pdbx_seq_one_letter_code
_entity_poly.pdbx_strand_id
1 'polypeptide(L)'
;MAAARQRGPRGSALLELPRAPRLVCVEYPGLVRDVGAMLRTLGGEQGVSRIYADPAKRLELYFRPKDPYCHPVCANRFPTSTMLLRVRRSTKKKQQLNAEEQIQPEVQFEMEILGIVTTVYKFQGMSDFQYLAMHSGPDGKQTSMYDKVLMLKPEKEEFFNKDLPLYIPPPIFSRLDTPVDYFYRPDIQHREGYNNPQVSGENLIGLSRARRPHNAIFVNFDDEEIPTKPLDAAVQNWKKVCTNPVDKKVEEELRKLFEIRPVWSRNAVKANISVHPDKLKVLLPYLAYYMLTGPWRSLWVRFGYDPRKHPEAKIYQVLDFRIRCGMKYGYAATDMPVKAKRSTYNYSLPITVKKQGSHTVSVHDLKQGLGSAGTSGAKKPPSSRYKLKESIYIFQEGALPPYRQMFYQLCDLNVESLQKIIHRNDGTESECTERDGWCLAKTSDDLRDSMSLMIKQIIRSTRPALFSNTTSSEDGKEQLAYESGEDDEEEEEEDFKPSDGSENEMETEILDYV
;
A
#
# COMPACT_ATOMS: atom_id res chain seq x y z
N MET A 1 -7.96 -25.24 -53.08
CA MET A 1 -8.43 -24.40 -54.20
C MET A 1 -7.69 -23.08 -54.13
N ALA A 2 -6.86 -22.76 -55.13
CA ALA A 2 -6.11 -21.52 -55.19
C ALA A 2 -7.04 -20.39 -55.67
N ALA A 3 -7.30 -19.39 -54.83
CA ALA A 3 -8.06 -18.21 -55.21
C ALA A 3 -7.22 -17.34 -56.18
N ALA A 4 -7.83 -17.00 -57.32
CA ALA A 4 -7.22 -16.16 -58.34
C ALA A 4 -7.02 -14.73 -57.81
N ARG A 5 -5.77 -14.29 -57.72
CA ARG A 5 -5.40 -12.92 -57.29
C ARG A 5 -5.69 -11.94 -58.43
N GLN A 6 -6.76 -11.15 -58.29
CA GLN A 6 -7.08 -10.07 -59.25
C GLN A 6 -6.04 -8.94 -59.16
N ARG A 7 -5.47 -8.57 -60.32
CA ARG A 7 -4.53 -7.45 -60.46
C ARG A 7 -5.32 -6.14 -60.62
N GLY A 8 -5.19 -5.23 -59.65
CA GLY A 8 -5.67 -3.85 -59.76
C GLY A 8 -4.77 -2.99 -60.68
N PRO A 9 -5.23 -1.78 -61.07
CA PRO A 9 -4.45 -0.83 -61.87
C PRO A 9 -3.15 -0.44 -61.15
N ARG A 10 -2.10 -0.12 -61.92
CA ARG A 10 -0.72 0.12 -61.43
C ARG A 10 -0.72 1.01 -60.17
N GLY A 11 -0.47 0.38 -59.01
CA GLY A 11 -0.27 1.07 -57.73
C GLY A 11 -1.21 0.64 -56.59
N SER A 12 -2.29 -0.11 -56.85
CA SER A 12 -3.21 -0.58 -55.80
C SER A 12 -3.34 -2.10 -55.76
N ALA A 13 -3.45 -2.66 -54.55
CA ALA A 13 -3.69 -4.08 -54.31
C ALA A 13 -4.94 -4.24 -53.43
N LEU A 14 -5.88 -5.09 -53.87
CA LEU A 14 -7.03 -5.49 -53.07
C LEU A 14 -6.63 -6.74 -52.27
N LEU A 15 -6.70 -6.66 -50.94
CA LEU A 15 -6.36 -7.75 -50.03
C LEU A 15 -7.59 -8.15 -49.23
N GLU A 16 -7.85 -9.45 -49.12
CA GLU A 16 -8.89 -9.95 -48.23
C GLU A 16 -8.40 -9.90 -46.78
N LEU A 17 -9.26 -9.43 -45.87
CA LEU A 17 -8.99 -9.42 -44.44
C LEU A 17 -9.39 -10.78 -43.85
N PRO A 18 -8.44 -11.63 -43.44
CA PRO A 18 -8.77 -12.92 -42.86
C PRO A 18 -9.46 -12.75 -41.49
N ARG A 19 -10.50 -13.56 -41.23
CA ARG A 19 -11.20 -13.60 -39.93
C ARG A 19 -10.37 -14.29 -38.83
N ALA A 20 -9.38 -15.10 -39.21
CA ALA A 20 -8.44 -15.80 -38.35
C ALA A 20 -7.12 -16.05 -39.13
N PRO A 21 -5.97 -16.17 -38.46
CA PRO A 21 -5.76 -16.18 -37.01
C PRO A 21 -5.84 -14.79 -36.35
N ARG A 22 -6.26 -14.76 -35.08
CA ARG A 22 -6.10 -13.61 -34.18
C ARG A 22 -4.72 -13.70 -33.53
N LEU A 23 -3.93 -12.65 -33.68
CA LEU A 23 -2.54 -12.61 -33.28
C LEU A 23 -2.35 -11.78 -32.01
N VAL A 24 -1.25 -12.08 -31.32
CA VAL A 24 -0.76 -11.32 -30.16
C VAL A 24 0.58 -10.72 -30.55
N CYS A 25 0.77 -9.44 -30.29
CA CYS A 25 2.02 -8.74 -30.54
C CYS A 25 2.73 -8.43 -29.22
N VAL A 26 4.05 -8.56 -29.21
CA VAL A 26 4.91 -8.09 -28.12
C VAL A 26 5.87 -7.07 -28.71
N GLU A 27 5.72 -5.81 -28.30
CA GLU A 27 6.66 -4.72 -28.68
C GLU A 27 7.92 -4.85 -27.82
N TYR A 28 8.81 -5.80 -28.18
CA TYR A 28 10.03 -6.09 -27.43
C TYR A 28 10.98 -4.86 -27.40
N PRO A 29 11.54 -4.48 -26.23
CA PRO A 29 12.28 -3.22 -26.08
C PRO A 29 13.75 -3.29 -26.55
N GLY A 30 14.14 -4.36 -27.25
CA GLY A 30 15.51 -4.58 -27.71
C GLY A 30 15.60 -5.04 -29.17
N LEU A 31 16.82 -5.06 -29.70
CA LEU A 31 17.08 -5.57 -31.05
C LEU A 31 17.07 -7.11 -31.05
N VAL A 32 16.11 -7.72 -31.74
CA VAL A 32 16.00 -9.17 -31.86
C VAL A 32 16.92 -9.69 -32.97
N ARG A 33 18.01 -10.37 -32.60
CA ARG A 33 18.89 -11.12 -33.53
C ARG A 33 18.61 -12.62 -33.53
N ASP A 34 18.21 -13.15 -32.37
CA ASP A 34 17.87 -14.55 -32.15
C ASP A 34 16.52 -14.62 -31.43
N VAL A 35 15.53 -15.21 -32.10
CA VAL A 35 14.16 -15.33 -31.61
C VAL A 35 14.08 -16.26 -30.38
N GLY A 36 14.86 -17.34 -30.36
CA GLY A 36 14.91 -18.26 -29.22
C GLY A 36 15.51 -17.60 -27.98
N ALA A 37 16.55 -16.79 -28.14
CA ALA A 37 17.14 -16.00 -27.06
C ALA A 37 16.16 -14.95 -26.52
N MET A 38 15.48 -14.22 -27.40
CA MET A 38 14.43 -13.27 -27.02
C MET A 38 13.30 -13.99 -26.26
N LEU A 39 12.78 -15.11 -26.76
CA LEU A 39 11.73 -15.86 -26.07
C LEU A 39 12.15 -16.32 -24.68
N ARG A 40 13.40 -16.77 -24.48
CA ARG A 40 13.90 -17.12 -23.14
C ARG A 40 13.84 -15.96 -22.15
N THR A 41 14.03 -14.72 -22.60
CA THR A 41 13.91 -13.54 -21.72
C THR A 41 12.46 -13.25 -21.30
N LEU A 42 11.46 -13.77 -22.02
CA LEU A 42 10.03 -13.62 -21.74
C LEU A 42 9.42 -14.85 -21.04
N GLY A 43 10.25 -15.74 -20.50
CA GLY A 43 9.79 -17.00 -19.89
C GLY A 43 9.45 -18.10 -20.90
N GLY A 44 9.88 -17.96 -22.16
CA GLY A 44 9.61 -18.88 -23.25
C GLY A 44 8.18 -18.78 -23.79
N GLU A 45 7.87 -19.59 -24.80
CA GLU A 45 6.53 -19.61 -25.43
C GLU A 45 5.43 -19.95 -24.40
N GLN A 46 5.68 -20.94 -23.54
CA GLN A 46 4.75 -21.34 -22.47
C GLN A 46 4.50 -20.21 -21.46
N GLY A 47 5.54 -19.43 -21.13
CA GLY A 47 5.42 -18.27 -20.25
C GLY A 47 4.51 -17.21 -20.86
N VAL A 48 4.77 -16.85 -22.12
CA VAL A 48 3.96 -15.86 -22.85
C VAL A 48 2.50 -16.33 -22.99
N SER A 49 2.25 -17.59 -23.34
CA SER A 49 0.90 -18.14 -23.43
C SER A 49 0.16 -18.12 -22.09
N ARG A 50 0.85 -18.44 -20.99
CA ARG A 50 0.28 -18.42 -19.64
C ARG A 50 -0.13 -17.01 -19.23
N ILE A 51 0.71 -16.01 -19.50
CA ILE A 51 0.37 -14.60 -19.22
C ILE A 51 -0.78 -14.14 -20.11
N TYR A 52 -0.81 -14.54 -21.38
CA TYR A 52 -1.92 -14.19 -22.27
C TYR A 52 -3.28 -14.72 -21.79
N ALA A 53 -3.31 -15.92 -21.19
CA ALA A 53 -4.51 -16.53 -20.64
C ALA A 53 -5.08 -15.78 -19.41
N ASP A 54 -4.26 -14.98 -18.72
CA ASP A 54 -4.64 -14.24 -17.52
C ASP A 54 -4.50 -12.71 -17.75
N PRO A 55 -5.59 -12.00 -18.08
CA PRO A 55 -5.55 -10.57 -18.35
C PRO A 55 -5.07 -9.68 -17.19
N ALA A 56 -5.05 -10.19 -15.94
CA ALA A 56 -4.60 -9.43 -14.79
C ALA A 56 -3.07 -9.36 -14.66
N LYS A 57 -2.35 -10.24 -15.38
CA LYS A 57 -0.89 -10.32 -15.33
C LYS A 57 -0.22 -9.46 -16.39
N ARG A 58 0.94 -8.93 -16.02
CA ARG A 58 1.85 -8.24 -16.94
C ARG A 58 2.83 -9.23 -17.53
N LEU A 59 3.29 -8.96 -18.76
CA LEU A 59 4.32 -9.78 -19.39
C LEU A 59 5.69 -9.36 -18.87
N GLU A 60 6.37 -10.26 -18.17
CA GLU A 60 7.68 -10.01 -17.57
C GLU A 60 8.81 -10.26 -18.57
N LEU A 61 9.78 -9.36 -18.57
CA LEU A 61 11.02 -9.45 -19.33
C LEU A 61 12.21 -9.47 -18.38
N TYR A 62 12.95 -10.58 -18.38
CA TYR A 62 14.20 -10.74 -17.65
C TYR A 62 15.38 -10.62 -18.60
N PHE A 63 16.12 -9.50 -18.54
CA PHE A 63 17.35 -9.32 -19.34
C PHE A 63 18.43 -10.34 -18.99
N ARG A 64 18.42 -10.84 -17.75
CA ARG A 64 19.36 -11.85 -17.25
C ARG A 64 18.57 -13.06 -16.74
N PRO A 65 17.99 -13.89 -17.62
CA PRO A 65 17.04 -14.95 -17.24
C PRO A 65 17.67 -16.09 -16.42
N LYS A 66 19.00 -16.11 -16.30
CA LYS A 66 19.74 -17.05 -15.43
C LYS A 66 20.03 -16.48 -14.05
N ASP A 67 19.84 -15.17 -13.83
CA ASP A 67 20.02 -14.54 -12.53
C ASP A 67 18.69 -14.55 -11.76
N PRO A 68 18.59 -15.24 -10.61
CA PRO A 68 17.39 -15.25 -9.78
C PRO A 68 17.05 -13.90 -9.12
N TYR A 69 17.99 -12.96 -9.02
CA TYR A 69 17.77 -11.62 -8.50
C TYR A 69 17.60 -10.56 -9.59
N CYS A 70 17.42 -10.97 -10.85
CA CYS A 70 17.11 -10.03 -11.92
C CYS A 70 15.69 -9.51 -11.75
N HIS A 71 15.53 -8.24 -11.38
CA HIS A 71 14.21 -7.59 -11.40
C HIS A 71 13.71 -7.49 -12.84
N PRO A 72 12.45 -7.91 -13.14
CA PRO A 72 11.91 -7.87 -14.49
C PRO A 72 11.49 -6.47 -14.89
N VAL A 73 11.45 -6.22 -16.20
CA VAL A 73 10.68 -5.11 -16.78
C VAL A 73 9.33 -5.64 -17.24
N CYS A 74 8.24 -4.95 -16.92
CA CYS A 74 6.90 -5.46 -17.14
C CYS A 74 6.19 -4.74 -18.29
N ALA A 75 5.68 -5.49 -19.26
CA ALA A 75 4.83 -4.97 -20.32
C ALA A 75 3.35 -5.00 -19.96
N ASN A 76 2.66 -3.90 -20.26
CA ASN A 76 1.22 -3.76 -20.08
C ASN A 76 0.47 -4.29 -21.30
N ARG A 77 -0.70 -4.90 -21.05
CA ARG A 77 -1.59 -5.45 -22.07
C ARG A 77 -2.54 -4.37 -22.60
N PHE A 78 -2.56 -4.17 -23.91
CA PHE A 78 -3.48 -3.24 -24.58
C PHE A 78 -4.32 -3.94 -25.66
N PRO A 79 -5.63 -3.64 -25.75
CA PRO A 79 -6.42 -4.05 -26.90
C PRO A 79 -5.98 -3.27 -28.14
N THR A 80 -5.98 -3.92 -29.30
CA THR A 80 -5.67 -3.27 -30.58
C THR A 80 -6.44 -3.96 -31.72
N SER A 81 -6.44 -3.34 -32.90
CA SER A 81 -7.10 -3.83 -34.12
C SER A 81 -6.17 -3.70 -35.33
N THR A 82 -4.86 -3.84 -35.10
CA THR A 82 -3.81 -3.73 -36.13
C THR A 82 -3.71 -5.02 -36.95
N MET A 83 -3.10 -4.96 -38.14
CA MET A 83 -2.98 -6.09 -39.07
C MET A 83 -1.52 -6.42 -39.34
N LEU A 84 -1.19 -7.71 -39.43
CA LEU A 84 0.14 -8.16 -39.86
C LEU A 84 0.15 -8.35 -41.37
N LEU A 85 0.90 -7.50 -42.08
CA LEU A 85 1.04 -7.55 -43.53
C LEU A 85 2.38 -8.18 -43.91
N ARG A 86 2.36 -9.28 -44.67
CA ARG A 86 3.53 -9.85 -45.32
C ARG A 86 3.70 -9.21 -46.70
N VAL A 87 4.86 -8.61 -46.94
CA VAL A 87 5.23 -8.04 -48.24
C VAL A 87 6.44 -8.80 -48.79
N ARG A 88 6.27 -9.48 -49.93
CA ARG A 88 7.34 -10.14 -50.66
C ARG A 88 7.70 -9.29 -51.88
N ARG A 89 8.98 -8.91 -51.97
CA ARG A 89 9.55 -8.20 -53.12
C ARG A 89 10.33 -9.21 -53.98
N SER A 90 9.93 -9.35 -55.24
CA SER A 90 10.66 -10.11 -56.26
C SER A 90 11.26 -9.14 -57.27
N THR A 91 12.49 -9.42 -57.72
CA THR A 91 13.18 -8.62 -58.74
C THR A 91 13.59 -9.53 -59.88
N LYS A 92 13.14 -9.24 -61.10
CA LYS A 92 13.59 -9.93 -62.31
C LYS A 92 14.68 -9.09 -62.97
N LYS A 93 15.91 -9.61 -63.03
CA LYS A 93 16.94 -9.08 -63.93
C LYS A 93 16.58 -9.52 -65.35
N LYS A 94 16.22 -8.59 -66.24
CA LYS A 94 16.18 -8.90 -67.67
C LYS A 94 17.61 -9.18 -68.12
N GLN A 95 17.84 -10.32 -68.78
CA GLN A 95 19.11 -10.58 -69.45
C GLN A 95 19.32 -9.53 -70.55
N GLN A 96 20.53 -8.98 -70.63
CA GLN A 96 20.92 -8.01 -71.65
C GLN A 96 20.70 -8.61 -73.04
N LEU A 97 19.82 -8.00 -73.83
CA LEU A 97 19.72 -8.31 -75.25
C LEU A 97 20.12 -7.14 -76.15
N ASN A 98 20.33 -5.92 -75.64
CA ASN A 98 20.90 -4.79 -76.40
C ASN A 98 21.59 -3.77 -75.47
N ALA A 99 22.64 -3.11 -75.97
CA ALA A 99 23.60 -2.34 -75.17
C ALA A 99 23.21 -0.88 -74.85
N GLU A 100 22.02 -0.40 -75.21
CA GLU A 100 21.68 1.03 -75.13
C GLU A 100 20.42 1.40 -74.32
N GLU A 101 19.74 0.45 -73.67
CA GLU A 101 18.64 0.79 -72.75
C GLU A 101 19.06 0.63 -71.28
N GLN A 102 18.92 1.70 -70.48
CA GLN A 102 18.97 1.59 -69.02
C GLN A 102 17.79 0.75 -68.53
N ILE A 103 18.00 -0.57 -68.39
CA ILE A 103 16.99 -1.49 -67.89
C ILE A 103 16.78 -1.23 -66.39
N GLN A 104 15.69 -0.53 -66.05
CA GLN A 104 15.20 -0.54 -64.68
C GLN A 104 14.75 -1.96 -64.31
N PRO A 105 15.23 -2.52 -63.17
CA PRO A 105 14.82 -3.87 -62.76
C PRO A 105 13.31 -3.91 -62.53
N GLU A 106 12.63 -4.89 -63.12
CA GLU A 106 11.19 -5.09 -62.89
C GLU A 106 11.01 -5.63 -61.47
N VAL A 107 10.47 -4.76 -60.59
CA VAL A 107 10.17 -5.10 -59.20
C VAL A 107 8.69 -5.48 -59.09
N GLN A 108 8.41 -6.70 -58.65
CA GLN A 108 7.06 -7.17 -58.36
C GLN A 108 6.88 -7.30 -56.85
N PHE A 109 5.80 -6.69 -56.34
CA PHE A 109 5.39 -6.85 -54.94
C PHE A 109 4.22 -7.81 -54.84
N GLU A 110 4.28 -8.66 -53.83
CA GLU A 110 3.21 -9.56 -53.44
C GLU A 110 2.89 -9.27 -51.97
N MET A 111 1.62 -8.99 -51.68
CA MET A 111 1.16 -8.59 -50.36
C MET A 111 0.11 -9.57 -49.86
N GLU A 112 0.12 -9.86 -48.56
CA GLU A 112 -0.83 -10.77 -47.91
C GLU A 112 -1.03 -10.39 -46.46
N ILE A 113 -2.29 -10.27 -46.03
CA ILE A 113 -2.63 -10.07 -44.62
C ILE A 113 -2.59 -11.43 -43.93
N LEU A 114 -1.72 -11.60 -42.93
CA LEU A 114 -1.56 -12.85 -42.20
C LEU A 114 -2.54 -13.00 -41.03
N GLY A 115 -3.08 -11.90 -40.52
CA GLY A 115 -4.01 -11.91 -39.38
C GLY A 115 -4.19 -10.54 -38.75
N ILE A 116 -5.15 -10.46 -37.83
CA ILE A 116 -5.44 -9.26 -37.03
C ILE A 116 -4.79 -9.45 -35.66
N VAL A 117 -3.96 -8.49 -35.26
CA VAL A 117 -3.42 -8.40 -33.90
C VAL A 117 -4.50 -7.78 -33.02
N THR A 118 -4.96 -8.53 -32.01
CA THR A 118 -6.03 -8.05 -31.11
C THR A 118 -5.54 -7.68 -29.73
N THR A 119 -4.30 -8.02 -29.41
CA THR A 119 -3.66 -7.71 -28.14
C THR A 119 -2.19 -7.39 -28.39
N VAL A 120 -1.72 -6.30 -27.79
CA VAL A 120 -0.32 -5.90 -27.82
C VAL A 120 0.21 -5.73 -26.40
N TYR A 121 1.40 -6.26 -26.13
CA TYR A 121 2.15 -6.03 -24.91
C TYR A 121 3.21 -4.96 -25.15
N LYS A 122 3.21 -3.89 -24.34
CA LYS A 122 4.15 -2.77 -24.47
C LYS A 122 4.93 -2.53 -23.19
N PHE A 123 6.25 -2.43 -23.31
CA PHE A 123 7.16 -2.08 -22.21
C PHE A 123 7.26 -0.54 -22.13
N GLN A 124 6.35 0.08 -21.39
CA GLN A 124 6.34 1.52 -21.14
C GLN A 124 6.94 1.90 -19.78
N GLY A 125 7.05 0.92 -18.88
CA GLY A 125 7.64 1.11 -17.55
C GLY A 125 9.17 1.18 -17.60
N MET A 126 9.75 1.82 -16.59
CA MET A 126 11.20 1.87 -16.39
C MET A 126 11.71 0.54 -15.84
N SER A 127 12.98 0.25 -16.07
CA SER A 127 13.64 -0.85 -15.35
C SER A 127 13.81 -0.48 -13.88
N ASP A 128 13.56 -1.43 -12.99
CA ASP A 128 13.93 -1.29 -11.60
C ASP A 128 15.46 -1.30 -11.42
N PHE A 129 15.92 -0.87 -10.26
CA PHE A 129 17.33 -0.96 -9.87
C PHE A 129 17.77 -2.42 -9.84
N GLN A 130 18.95 -2.68 -10.37
CA GLN A 130 19.53 -4.02 -10.43
C GLN A 130 20.66 -4.11 -9.40
N TYR A 131 20.71 -5.21 -8.67
CA TYR A 131 21.77 -5.49 -7.73
C TYR A 131 22.42 -6.85 -8.05
N LEU A 132 23.74 -6.85 -8.22
CA LEU A 132 24.52 -8.08 -8.38
C LEU A 132 25.13 -8.42 -7.03
N ALA A 133 24.84 -9.61 -6.51
CA ALA A 133 25.43 -10.11 -5.28
C ALA A 133 26.92 -10.47 -5.50
N MET A 134 27.78 -9.45 -5.47
CA MET A 134 29.23 -9.58 -5.62
C MET A 134 29.94 -8.99 -4.40
N HIS A 135 31.00 -9.67 -3.97
CA HIS A 135 31.89 -9.19 -2.93
C HIS A 135 33.25 -8.83 -3.54
N SER A 136 33.74 -7.64 -3.20
CA SER A 136 35.09 -7.19 -3.57
C SER A 136 36.04 -7.52 -2.42
N GLY A 137 36.95 -8.46 -2.63
CA GLY A 137 37.98 -8.76 -1.64
C GLY A 137 39.02 -7.63 -1.51
N PRO A 138 39.93 -7.70 -0.51
CA PRO A 138 41.00 -6.73 -0.31
C PRO A 138 41.88 -6.52 -1.55
N ASP A 139 42.03 -7.55 -2.38
CA ASP A 139 42.81 -7.54 -3.62
C ASP A 139 42.03 -6.96 -4.82
N GLY A 140 40.82 -6.42 -4.61
CA GLY A 140 39.93 -5.93 -5.68
C GLY A 140 39.25 -7.02 -6.51
N LYS A 141 39.54 -8.30 -6.23
CA LYS A 141 38.92 -9.44 -6.92
C LYS A 141 37.44 -9.53 -6.57
N GLN A 142 36.59 -9.58 -7.59
CA GLN A 142 35.15 -9.79 -7.44
C GLN A 142 34.82 -11.27 -7.32
N THR A 143 34.09 -11.64 -6.28
CA THR A 143 33.56 -13.00 -6.09
C THR A 143 32.04 -12.97 -6.08
N SER A 144 31.42 -13.86 -6.85
CA SER A 144 29.98 -14.10 -6.83
C SER A 144 29.55 -14.62 -5.46
N MET A 145 28.48 -14.05 -4.90
CA MET A 145 27.90 -14.48 -3.62
C MET A 145 26.64 -15.31 -3.81
N TYR A 146 26.17 -15.53 -5.06
CA TYR A 146 24.93 -16.26 -5.34
C TYR A 146 24.91 -17.67 -4.71
N ASP A 147 26.00 -18.44 -4.79
CA ASP A 147 26.08 -19.78 -4.19
C ASP A 147 26.02 -19.77 -2.65
N LYS A 148 26.29 -18.62 -2.03
CA LYS A 148 26.26 -18.44 -0.57
C LYS A 148 24.90 -17.91 -0.08
N VAL A 149 24.20 -17.16 -0.92
CA VAL A 149 22.91 -16.53 -0.56
C VAL A 149 21.73 -17.41 -0.98
N LEU A 150 21.84 -18.10 -2.12
CA LEU A 150 20.81 -19.02 -2.58
C LEU A 150 20.92 -20.36 -1.85
N MET A 151 19.87 -20.73 -1.13
CA MET A 151 19.75 -22.07 -0.56
C MET A 151 19.48 -23.08 -1.68
N LEU A 152 20.55 -23.71 -2.18
CA LEU A 152 20.46 -24.79 -3.18
C LEU A 152 20.07 -26.14 -2.54
N LYS A 153 20.20 -26.26 -1.22
CA LYS A 153 19.87 -27.45 -0.43
C LYS A 153 19.23 -27.03 0.91
N PRO A 154 18.46 -27.92 1.55
CA PRO A 154 18.01 -27.69 2.92
C PRO A 154 19.20 -27.57 3.87
N GLU A 155 19.25 -26.48 4.64
CA GLU A 155 20.31 -26.19 5.60
C GLU A 155 19.80 -26.37 7.05
N LYS A 156 20.73 -26.53 7.99
CA LYS A 156 20.44 -26.68 9.43
C LYS A 156 20.35 -25.32 10.14
N GLU A 157 19.90 -25.32 11.39
CA GLU A 157 19.82 -24.13 12.24
C GLU A 157 21.14 -23.33 12.29
N GLU A 158 22.29 -24.01 12.31
CA GLU A 158 23.59 -23.33 12.36
C GLU A 158 23.87 -22.48 11.12
N PHE A 159 23.22 -22.75 9.99
CA PHE A 159 23.31 -21.90 8.80
C PHE A 159 22.57 -20.58 8.99
N PHE A 160 21.37 -20.62 9.58
CA PHE A 160 20.52 -19.44 9.79
C PHE A 160 21.05 -18.50 10.88
N ASN A 161 21.85 -19.03 11.80
CA ASN A 161 22.50 -18.24 12.85
C ASN A 161 23.84 -17.61 12.42
N LYS A 162 24.28 -17.81 11.17
CA LYS A 162 25.50 -17.16 10.66
C LYS A 162 25.20 -15.73 10.23
N ASP A 163 26.08 -14.82 10.65
CA ASP A 163 26.10 -13.46 10.12
C ASP A 163 26.35 -13.50 8.61
N LEU A 164 25.36 -13.05 7.85
CA LEU A 164 25.42 -12.92 6.40
C LEU A 164 25.44 -11.42 6.06
N PRO A 165 26.38 -10.97 5.21
CA PRO A 165 26.28 -9.61 4.68
C PRO A 165 24.98 -9.45 3.88
N LEU A 166 24.42 -8.24 3.87
CA LEU A 166 23.11 -7.91 3.29
C LEU A 166 23.10 -8.00 1.75
N TYR A 167 23.22 -9.21 1.21
CA TYR A 167 23.21 -9.52 -0.23
C TYR A 167 21.84 -9.98 -0.73
N ILE A 168 20.81 -9.99 0.11
CA ILE A 168 19.43 -10.30 -0.30
C ILE A 168 18.75 -8.98 -0.70
N PRO A 169 18.56 -8.72 -2.00
CA PRO A 169 17.87 -7.51 -2.42
C PRO A 169 16.38 -7.60 -2.10
N PRO A 170 15.70 -6.46 -1.86
CA PRO A 170 14.25 -6.44 -1.81
C PRO A 170 13.68 -6.89 -3.17
N PRO A 171 12.46 -7.47 -3.20
CA PRO A 171 11.84 -7.91 -4.44
C PRO A 171 11.57 -6.76 -5.43
N ILE A 172 11.52 -5.52 -4.94
CA ILE A 172 11.33 -4.29 -5.70
C ILE A 172 12.14 -3.20 -5.01
N PHE A 173 12.97 -2.45 -5.75
CA PHE A 173 13.66 -1.28 -5.22
C PHE A 173 12.84 0.00 -5.45
N SER A 174 12.35 0.20 -6.68
CA SER A 174 11.53 1.35 -7.06
C SER A 174 10.05 1.02 -6.99
N ARG A 175 9.31 1.79 -6.20
CA ARG A 175 7.83 1.76 -6.21
C ARG A 175 7.23 2.52 -7.39
N LEU A 176 8.07 3.16 -8.21
CA LEU A 176 7.68 3.95 -9.38
C LEU A 176 8.03 3.18 -10.65
N ASP A 177 7.01 2.82 -11.41
CA ASP A 177 7.15 2.16 -12.71
C ASP A 177 7.17 3.17 -13.88
N THR A 178 6.64 4.38 -13.66
CA THR A 178 6.63 5.46 -14.65
C THR A 178 7.53 6.62 -14.22
N PRO A 179 8.17 7.32 -15.19
CA PRO A 179 8.90 8.54 -14.87
C PRO A 179 7.95 9.57 -14.26
N VAL A 180 8.44 10.31 -13.26
CA VAL A 180 7.70 11.43 -12.68
C VAL A 180 7.95 12.66 -13.54
N ASP A 181 6.89 13.37 -13.89
CA ASP A 181 7.03 14.64 -14.61
C ASP A 181 7.69 15.68 -13.71
N TYR A 182 8.99 15.87 -13.91
CA TYR A 182 9.79 16.82 -13.13
C TYR A 182 9.36 18.28 -13.37
N PHE A 183 8.88 18.59 -14.59
CA PHE A 183 8.48 19.93 -15.05
C PHE A 183 9.49 21.06 -14.77
N TYR A 184 10.74 20.75 -14.40
CA TYR A 184 11.75 21.71 -13.95
C TYR A 184 11.19 22.72 -12.94
N ARG A 185 10.38 22.23 -11.99
CA ARG A 185 9.80 23.11 -10.96
C ARG A 185 10.93 23.72 -10.14
N PRO A 186 10.85 25.03 -9.80
CA PRO A 186 11.81 25.65 -8.90
C PRO A 186 11.90 24.87 -7.59
N ASP A 187 13.09 24.79 -7.02
CA ASP A 187 13.27 24.21 -5.69
C ASP A 187 12.38 24.93 -4.67
N ILE A 188 11.87 24.17 -3.69
CA ILE A 188 11.01 24.72 -2.64
C ILE A 188 11.81 25.75 -1.85
N GLN A 189 11.46 27.03 -2.00
CA GLN A 189 12.02 28.09 -1.18
C GLN A 189 11.44 27.97 0.24
N HIS A 190 12.31 27.65 1.21
CA HIS A 190 11.94 27.66 2.61
C HIS A 190 12.04 29.08 3.20
N ARG A 191 11.46 29.30 4.40
CA ARG A 191 11.55 30.60 5.10
C ARG A 191 13.01 30.98 5.32
N GLU A 192 13.29 32.28 5.31
CA GLU A 192 14.62 32.84 5.61
C GLU A 192 15.19 32.22 6.91
N GLY A 193 16.43 31.73 6.83
CA GLY A 193 17.13 31.06 7.92
C GLY A 193 17.00 29.53 7.96
N TYR A 194 16.14 28.91 7.12
CA TYR A 194 16.12 27.46 6.97
C TYR A 194 17.16 27.01 5.94
N ASN A 195 18.23 26.37 6.43
CA ASN A 195 19.19 25.67 5.58
C ASN A 195 18.72 24.22 5.43
N ASN A 196 18.61 23.73 4.19
CA ASN A 196 18.44 22.29 3.98
C ASN A 196 19.56 21.54 4.71
N PRO A 197 19.25 20.41 5.39
CA PRO A 197 20.28 19.56 5.95
C PRO A 197 21.30 19.25 4.85
N GLN A 198 22.59 19.38 5.15
CA GLN A 198 23.58 18.92 4.19
C GLN A 198 23.33 17.45 3.93
N VAL A 199 23.21 17.10 2.65
CA VAL A 199 23.08 15.72 2.20
C VAL A 199 24.33 14.99 2.68
N SER A 200 24.23 14.28 3.81
CA SER A 200 25.29 13.41 4.29
C SER A 200 25.31 12.15 3.43
N GLY A 201 26.44 11.45 3.36
CA GLY A 201 26.52 10.16 2.67
C GLY A 201 25.50 9.12 3.17
N GLU A 202 24.98 9.30 4.38
CA GLU A 202 23.97 8.43 5.01
C GLU A 202 22.53 8.78 4.61
N ASN A 203 22.24 10.02 4.22
CA ASN A 203 20.90 10.49 3.84
C ASN A 203 20.93 11.17 2.47
N LEU A 204 21.22 10.38 1.43
CA LEU A 204 21.33 10.84 0.04
C LEU A 204 20.03 11.47 -0.50
N ILE A 205 18.88 11.02 0.02
CA ILE A 205 17.56 11.55 -0.32
C ILE A 205 17.26 12.69 0.65
N GLY A 206 17.62 13.91 0.25
CA GLY A 206 17.31 15.11 1.03
C GLY A 206 15.80 15.24 1.31
N LEU A 207 15.44 15.67 2.52
CA LEU A 207 14.06 16.00 2.86
C LEU A 207 13.69 17.31 2.15
N SER A 208 12.84 17.23 1.12
CA SER A 208 12.36 18.39 0.34
C SER A 208 11.45 19.34 1.14
N ARG A 209 11.07 18.97 2.37
CA ARG A 209 10.26 19.81 3.26
C ARG A 209 11.00 20.03 4.58
N ALA A 210 11.03 21.29 5.03
CA ALA A 210 11.44 21.64 6.38
C ALA A 210 10.69 20.83 7.43
N ARG A 211 11.42 20.07 8.25
CA ARG A 211 10.85 19.43 9.44
C ARG A 211 10.26 20.50 10.33
N ARG A 212 9.02 20.27 10.80
CA ARG A 212 8.35 21.14 11.78
C ARG A 212 8.42 20.40 13.11
N PRO A 213 9.40 20.67 13.97
CA PRO A 213 9.49 19.96 15.24
C PRO A 213 8.28 20.35 16.09
N HIS A 214 7.39 19.38 16.32
CA HIS A 214 6.27 19.55 17.24
C HIS A 214 6.72 19.43 18.71
N ASN A 215 8.02 19.23 18.96
CA ASN A 215 8.67 19.24 20.26
C ASN A 215 8.10 18.20 21.24
N ALA A 216 7.64 17.06 20.73
CA ALA A 216 7.27 15.91 21.55
C ALA A 216 8.51 15.28 22.17
N ILE A 217 8.39 14.80 23.41
CA ILE A 217 9.42 13.97 24.04
C ILE A 217 9.01 12.51 23.86
N PHE A 218 9.89 11.72 23.28
CA PHE A 218 9.70 10.29 23.03
C PHE A 218 10.49 9.48 24.06
N VAL A 219 9.86 8.44 24.62
CA VAL A 219 10.43 7.59 25.67
C VAL A 219 10.28 6.14 25.27
N ASN A 220 11.35 5.36 25.38
CA ASN A 220 11.33 3.91 25.21
C ASN A 220 11.07 3.21 26.55
N PHE A 221 10.63 1.96 26.48
CA PHE A 221 10.36 1.15 27.67
C PHE A 221 11.59 0.98 28.58
N ASP A 222 12.80 0.95 28.02
CA ASP A 222 14.04 0.73 28.76
C ASP A 222 14.67 2.02 29.32
N ASP A 223 14.11 3.20 29.01
CA ASP A 223 14.69 4.48 29.46
C ASP A 223 14.51 4.67 30.98
N GLU A 224 15.59 4.83 31.74
CA GLU A 224 15.53 4.87 33.22
C GLU A 224 14.71 6.05 33.77
N GLU A 225 14.79 7.20 33.10
CA GLU A 225 14.16 8.44 33.53
C GLU A 225 12.96 8.80 32.66
N ILE A 226 11.91 9.34 33.30
CA ILE A 226 10.75 9.89 32.59
C ILE A 226 10.74 11.42 32.63
N PRO A 227 10.25 12.08 31.58
CA PRO A 227 10.10 13.53 31.57
C PRO A 227 9.11 14.01 32.64
N THR A 228 9.51 15.01 33.41
CA THR A 228 8.64 15.66 34.41
C THR A 228 8.04 16.98 33.92
N LYS A 229 8.55 17.51 32.80
CA LYS A 229 8.12 18.78 32.19
C LYS A 229 8.25 18.72 30.67
N PRO A 230 7.43 19.49 29.93
CA PRO A 230 7.60 19.67 28.48
C PRO A 230 8.89 20.41 28.13
N LEU A 231 9.32 20.29 26.87
CA LEU A 231 10.39 21.12 26.33
C LEU A 231 10.00 22.60 26.32
N ASP A 232 10.95 23.49 26.58
CA ASP A 232 10.70 24.95 26.53
C ASP A 232 10.15 25.41 25.17
N ALA A 233 10.60 24.79 24.09
CA ALA A 233 10.10 25.05 22.75
C ALA A 233 8.62 24.62 22.58
N ALA A 234 8.17 23.55 23.23
CA ALA A 234 6.76 23.15 23.24
C ALA A 234 5.91 24.17 24.00
N VAL A 235 6.40 24.66 25.15
CA VAL A 235 5.75 25.72 25.95
C VAL A 235 5.59 27.01 25.14
N GLN A 236 6.65 27.44 24.45
CA GLN A 236 6.60 28.65 23.62
C GLN A 236 5.65 28.48 22.43
N ASN A 237 5.63 27.30 21.81
CA ASN A 237 4.73 27.01 20.69
C ASN A 237 3.26 27.02 21.14
N TRP A 238 2.94 26.38 22.27
CA TRP A 238 1.57 26.40 22.78
C TRP A 238 1.14 27.83 23.16
N LYS A 239 2.00 28.62 23.80
CA LYS A 239 1.73 30.05 24.11
C LYS A 239 1.38 30.88 22.86
N LYS A 240 2.00 30.59 21.71
CA LYS A 240 1.70 31.27 20.44
C LYS A 240 0.36 30.85 19.83
N VAL A 241 -0.04 29.59 20.05
CA VAL A 241 -1.28 29.02 19.48
C VAL A 241 -2.49 29.25 20.38
N CYS A 242 -2.29 29.33 21.70
CA CYS A 242 -3.32 29.56 22.71
C CYS A 242 -3.69 31.05 22.80
N THR A 243 -4.38 31.56 21.79
CA THR A 243 -4.76 32.99 21.71
C THR A 243 -6.15 33.26 22.26
N ASN A 244 -7.08 32.32 22.11
CA ASN A 244 -8.50 32.55 22.37
C ASN A 244 -8.97 31.86 23.66
N PRO A 245 -10.06 32.33 24.30
CA PRO A 245 -10.62 31.67 25.50
C PRO A 245 -10.99 30.20 25.29
N VAL A 246 -11.38 29.83 24.06
CA VAL A 246 -11.67 28.44 23.68
C VAL A 246 -10.44 27.55 23.82
N ASP A 247 -9.25 28.06 23.45
CA ASP A 247 -8.01 27.28 23.51
C ASP A 247 -7.57 27.01 24.95
N LYS A 248 -7.73 28.02 25.82
CA LYS A 248 -7.51 27.87 27.27
C LYS A 248 -8.48 26.87 27.88
N LYS A 249 -9.74 26.91 27.48
CA LYS A 249 -10.75 25.94 27.95
C LYS A 249 -10.38 24.51 27.54
N VAL A 250 -9.94 24.32 26.29
CA VAL A 250 -9.51 23.01 25.78
C VAL A 250 -8.25 22.51 26.51
N GLU A 251 -7.30 23.40 26.81
CA GLU A 251 -6.12 23.07 27.63
C GLU A 251 -6.54 22.58 29.03
N GLU A 252 -7.43 23.31 29.70
CA GLU A 252 -7.97 22.93 31.01
C GLU A 252 -8.75 21.61 30.98
N GLU A 253 -9.57 21.39 29.95
CA GLU A 253 -10.31 20.14 29.74
C GLU A 253 -9.35 18.96 29.54
N LEU A 254 -8.30 19.11 28.72
CA LEU A 254 -7.32 18.04 28.51
C LEU A 254 -6.48 17.78 29.76
N ARG A 255 -6.15 18.83 30.52
CA ARG A 255 -5.47 18.69 31.81
C ARG A 255 -6.29 17.87 32.80
N LYS A 256 -7.60 18.14 32.89
CA LYS A 256 -8.56 17.36 33.70
C LYS A 256 -8.66 15.91 33.23
N LEU A 257 -8.64 15.65 31.92
CA LEU A 257 -8.60 14.26 31.42
C LEU A 257 -7.36 13.51 31.90
N PHE A 258 -6.18 14.15 31.86
CA PHE A 258 -4.94 13.55 32.35
C PHE A 258 -4.89 13.38 33.88
N GLU A 259 -5.68 14.17 34.63
CA GLU A 259 -5.85 14.01 36.07
C GLU A 259 -6.75 12.81 36.40
N ILE A 260 -7.80 12.56 35.60
CA ILE A 260 -8.69 11.40 35.76
C ILE A 260 -8.01 10.11 35.33
N ARG A 261 -7.26 10.16 34.22
CA ARG A 261 -6.56 9.02 33.62
C ARG A 261 -5.20 9.49 33.12
N PRO A 262 -4.08 9.00 33.66
CA PRO A 262 -2.76 9.53 33.33
C PRO A 262 -2.25 9.15 31.93
N VAL A 263 -2.86 8.16 31.28
CA VAL A 263 -2.42 7.60 29.99
C VAL A 263 -3.56 7.52 28.98
N TRP A 264 -3.41 8.20 27.85
CA TRP A 264 -4.44 8.29 26.81
C TRP A 264 -3.87 8.05 25.40
N SER A 265 -4.63 7.35 24.57
CA SER A 265 -4.40 7.35 23.12
C SER A 265 -4.89 8.66 22.49
N ARG A 266 -4.29 9.07 21.36
CA ARG A 266 -4.72 10.27 20.63
C ARG A 266 -6.18 10.18 20.16
N ASN A 267 -6.64 8.99 19.77
CA ASN A 267 -8.03 8.78 19.36
C ASN A 267 -9.00 8.94 20.52
N ALA A 268 -8.66 8.42 21.71
CA ALA A 268 -9.46 8.60 22.91
C ALA A 268 -9.53 10.09 23.30
N VAL A 269 -8.44 10.85 23.20
CA VAL A 269 -8.47 12.31 23.41
C VAL A 269 -9.41 13.00 22.42
N LYS A 270 -9.32 12.70 21.12
CA LYS A 270 -10.21 13.27 20.09
C LYS A 270 -11.67 12.88 20.26
N ALA A 271 -11.95 11.74 20.87
CA ALA A 271 -13.32 11.31 21.16
C ALA A 271 -13.88 11.96 22.42
N ASN A 272 -13.03 12.47 23.33
CA ASN A 272 -13.48 13.13 24.56
C ASN A 272 -13.50 14.66 24.46
N ILE A 273 -12.61 15.26 23.66
CA ILE A 273 -12.47 16.72 23.52
C ILE A 273 -12.61 17.15 22.06
N SER A 274 -13.38 18.21 21.82
CA SER A 274 -13.53 18.82 20.50
C SER A 274 -12.44 19.85 20.23
N VAL A 275 -11.30 19.41 19.70
CA VAL A 275 -10.14 20.27 19.37
C VAL A 275 -9.71 20.08 17.91
N HIS A 276 -9.29 21.17 17.26
CA HIS A 276 -8.76 21.09 15.90
C HIS A 276 -7.49 20.22 15.85
N PRO A 277 -7.32 19.32 14.87
CA PRO A 277 -6.18 18.41 14.79
C PRO A 277 -4.80 19.09 14.89
N ASP A 278 -4.62 20.23 14.22
CA ASP A 278 -3.34 20.98 14.26
C ASP A 278 -3.03 21.58 15.63
N LYS A 279 -4.07 21.97 16.41
CA LYS A 279 -3.88 22.47 17.77
C LYS A 279 -3.55 21.32 18.71
N LEU A 280 -4.20 20.16 18.54
CA LEU A 280 -3.91 18.96 19.32
C LEU A 280 -2.45 18.49 19.16
N LYS A 281 -1.88 18.61 17.95
CA LYS A 281 -0.47 18.30 17.67
C LYS A 281 0.53 19.16 18.45
N VAL A 282 0.14 20.34 18.92
CA VAL A 282 1.00 21.21 19.73
C VAL A 282 0.68 21.08 21.22
N LEU A 283 -0.60 20.85 21.54
CA LEU A 283 -1.08 20.72 22.90
C LEU A 283 -0.61 19.43 23.59
N LEU A 284 -0.61 18.29 22.88
CA LEU A 284 -0.16 17.02 23.45
C LEU A 284 1.31 17.06 23.93
N PRO A 285 2.29 17.49 23.10
CA PRO A 285 3.68 17.70 23.53
C PRO A 285 3.85 18.65 24.72
N TYR A 286 2.91 19.57 24.92
CA TYR A 286 2.94 20.52 26.03
C TYR A 286 2.44 19.90 27.36
N LEU A 287 1.58 18.88 27.32
CA LEU A 287 0.98 18.28 28.53
C LEU A 287 1.47 16.86 28.85
N ALA A 288 2.01 16.15 27.87
CA ALA A 288 2.37 14.74 27.99
C ALA A 288 3.62 14.39 27.15
N TYR A 289 4.25 13.28 27.50
CA TYR A 289 5.28 12.62 26.70
C TYR A 289 4.70 11.39 25.99
N TYR A 290 5.40 10.87 24.98
CA TYR A 290 4.93 9.78 24.14
C TYR A 290 5.79 8.52 24.33
N MET A 291 5.15 7.38 24.58
CA MET A 291 5.83 6.09 24.69
C MET A 291 5.99 5.44 23.30
N LEU A 292 7.23 5.14 22.90
CA LEU A 292 7.55 4.51 21.62
C LEU A 292 7.42 2.98 21.66
N THR A 293 7.95 2.36 22.71
CA THR A 293 8.00 0.90 22.85
C THR A 293 7.28 0.43 24.11
N GLY A 294 7.14 -0.89 24.23
CA GLY A 294 6.54 -1.53 25.39
C GLY A 294 5.00 -1.52 25.46
N PRO A 295 4.42 -1.80 26.64
CA PRO A 295 2.98 -2.04 26.82
C PRO A 295 2.11 -0.79 26.68
N TRP A 296 2.70 0.40 26.75
CA TRP A 296 2.03 1.69 26.55
C TRP A 296 2.45 2.38 25.25
N ARG A 297 3.05 1.63 24.31
CA ARG A 297 3.45 2.16 22.99
C ARG A 297 2.28 2.88 22.33
N SER A 298 2.57 4.00 21.66
CA SER A 298 1.58 4.89 21.06
C SER A 298 0.59 5.58 21.98
N LEU A 299 0.90 5.66 23.28
CA LEU A 299 0.09 6.39 24.23
C LEU A 299 0.81 7.65 24.73
N TRP A 300 0.01 8.67 25.02
CA TRP A 300 0.44 9.89 25.67
C TRP A 300 0.33 9.71 27.18
N VAL A 301 1.44 9.94 27.88
CA VAL A 301 1.53 9.81 29.33
C VAL A 301 1.77 11.20 29.93
N ARG A 302 0.97 11.56 30.93
CA ARG A 302 1.14 12.82 31.66
C ARG A 302 2.55 12.91 32.23
N PHE A 303 3.17 14.09 32.11
CA PHE A 303 4.48 14.35 32.71
C PHE A 303 4.54 14.01 34.21
N GLY A 304 5.64 13.35 34.60
CA GLY A 304 5.88 12.93 35.98
C GLY A 304 5.16 11.66 36.44
N TYR A 305 4.39 10.99 35.58
CA TYR A 305 3.78 9.68 35.87
C TYR A 305 4.49 8.58 35.08
N ASP A 306 5.03 7.56 35.76
CA ASP A 306 5.72 6.43 35.10
C ASP A 306 4.89 5.14 35.24
N PRO A 307 4.18 4.70 34.18
CA PRO A 307 3.30 3.53 34.27
C PRO A 307 4.05 2.22 34.60
N ARG A 308 5.39 2.17 34.42
CA ARG A 308 6.22 1.00 34.73
C ARG A 308 6.47 0.81 36.23
N LYS A 309 6.20 1.83 37.05
CA LYS A 309 6.36 1.80 38.52
C LYS A 309 5.05 1.58 39.26
N HIS A 310 3.94 1.56 38.52
CA HIS A 310 2.58 1.60 39.03
C HIS A 310 1.79 0.40 38.49
N PRO A 311 1.64 -0.70 39.23
CA PRO A 311 0.84 -1.86 38.81
C PRO A 311 -0.59 -1.51 38.41
N GLU A 312 -1.19 -0.49 39.03
CA GLU A 312 -2.51 0.04 38.67
C GLU A 312 -2.58 0.57 37.23
N ALA A 313 -1.44 0.90 36.61
CA ALA A 313 -1.35 1.31 35.22
C ALA A 313 -1.61 0.18 34.22
N LYS A 314 -1.71 -1.08 34.70
CA LYS A 314 -2.01 -2.27 33.90
C LYS A 314 -3.20 -2.06 32.96
N ILE A 315 -4.29 -1.48 33.47
CA ILE A 315 -5.51 -1.26 32.69
C ILE A 315 -5.32 -0.23 31.56
N TYR A 316 -4.26 0.58 31.59
CA TYR A 316 -4.00 1.57 30.55
C TYR A 316 -3.13 1.04 29.42
N GLN A 317 -2.63 -0.19 29.50
CA GLN A 317 -1.85 -0.83 28.44
C GLN A 317 -2.62 -0.89 27.12
N VAL A 318 -1.91 -0.84 25.99
CA VAL A 318 -2.50 -0.91 24.65
C VAL A 318 -2.57 -2.35 24.14
N LEU A 319 -3.69 -2.68 23.48
CA LEU A 319 -3.92 -3.90 22.73
C LEU A 319 -4.03 -3.55 21.24
N ASP A 320 -3.03 -3.98 20.45
CA ASP A 320 -3.10 -4.00 18.98
C ASP A 320 -3.97 -5.18 18.55
N PHE A 321 -5.19 -4.87 18.14
CA PHE A 321 -6.16 -5.83 17.66
C PHE A 321 -6.27 -5.75 16.14
N ARG A 322 -6.07 -6.89 15.48
CA ARG A 322 -6.20 -7.03 14.02
C ARG A 322 -7.14 -8.17 13.70
N ILE A 323 -8.17 -7.88 12.91
CA ILE A 323 -9.05 -8.90 12.38
C ILE A 323 -8.25 -9.79 11.41
N ARG A 324 -8.21 -11.09 11.69
CA ARG A 324 -7.60 -12.09 10.81
C ARG A 324 -8.54 -12.37 9.64
N CYS A 325 -8.24 -11.80 8.47
CA CYS A 325 -9.01 -11.99 7.24
C CYS A 325 -8.38 -13.05 6.32
N GLY A 326 -9.19 -13.66 5.46
CA GLY A 326 -8.75 -14.55 4.38
C GLY A 326 -9.30 -15.98 4.50
N MET A 327 -9.14 -16.76 3.43
CA MET A 327 -9.76 -18.09 3.28
C MET A 327 -9.39 -19.03 4.43
N LYS A 328 -8.12 -18.99 4.88
CA LYS A 328 -7.62 -19.76 6.03
C LYS A 328 -8.39 -19.51 7.33
N TYR A 329 -8.96 -18.32 7.47
CA TYR A 329 -9.69 -17.89 8.66
C TYR A 329 -11.22 -17.92 8.46
N GLY A 330 -11.68 -18.45 7.33
CA GLY A 330 -13.09 -18.65 7.00
C GLY A 330 -13.78 -17.43 6.38
N TYR A 331 -13.02 -16.54 5.73
CA TYR A 331 -13.56 -15.37 5.03
C TYR A 331 -13.11 -15.35 3.56
N ALA A 332 -14.04 -15.29 2.61
CA ALA A 332 -13.74 -14.86 1.25
C ALA A 332 -13.45 -13.34 1.23
N ALA A 333 -12.85 -12.85 0.14
CA ALA A 333 -12.42 -11.45 0.02
C ALA A 333 -13.56 -10.43 0.22
N THR A 334 -14.79 -10.83 -0.10
CA THR A 334 -16.04 -10.06 -0.03
C THR A 334 -16.78 -10.21 1.31
N ASP A 335 -16.44 -11.20 2.13
CA ASP A 335 -17.26 -11.58 3.30
C ASP A 335 -16.98 -10.73 4.54
N MET A 336 -15.89 -9.97 4.54
CA MET A 336 -15.47 -9.17 5.70
C MET A 336 -16.13 -7.78 5.66
N PRO A 337 -17.18 -7.51 6.48
CA PRO A 337 -17.90 -6.24 6.46
C PRO A 337 -17.09 -5.08 7.05
N VAL A 338 -16.02 -5.37 7.78
CA VAL A 338 -15.16 -4.35 8.37
C VAL A 338 -14.15 -3.85 7.33
N LYS A 339 -14.16 -2.55 7.06
CA LYS A 339 -13.24 -1.92 6.11
C LYS A 339 -11.79 -1.91 6.63
N ALA A 340 -10.84 -2.05 5.71
CA ALA A 340 -9.44 -1.78 6.02
C ALA A 340 -9.24 -0.25 6.11
N LYS A 341 -8.52 0.23 7.12
CA LYS A 341 -8.25 1.68 7.30
C LYS A 341 -7.46 2.27 6.13
N ARG A 342 -6.61 1.44 5.51
CA ARG A 342 -6.00 1.64 4.20
C ARG A 342 -6.11 0.33 3.43
N SER A 343 -6.51 0.39 2.17
CA SER A 343 -6.70 -0.81 1.35
C SER A 343 -5.34 -1.37 0.90
N THR A 344 -5.06 -2.65 1.15
CA THR A 344 -3.91 -3.35 0.54
C THR A 344 -4.04 -3.40 -0.98
N TYR A 345 -5.26 -3.24 -1.52
CA TYR A 345 -5.52 -3.01 -2.94
C TYR A 345 -5.12 -1.61 -3.42
N ASN A 346 -4.41 -0.80 -2.63
CA ASN A 346 -3.67 0.37 -3.11
C ASN A 346 -2.18 0.06 -3.37
N TYR A 347 -1.63 -1.04 -2.84
CA TYR A 347 -0.30 -1.53 -3.21
C TYR A 347 -0.34 -2.27 -4.55
N SER A 348 -0.01 -1.61 -5.65
CA SER A 348 0.08 -2.29 -6.96
C SER A 348 1.40 -3.02 -6.99
N LEU A 349 1.38 -4.35 -6.94
CA LEU A 349 2.59 -5.09 -7.29
C LEU A 349 2.96 -4.69 -8.72
N PRO A 350 4.22 -4.36 -9.01
CA PRO A 350 4.66 -3.97 -10.36
C PRO A 350 4.35 -5.01 -11.42
N ILE A 351 4.11 -6.27 -11.04
CA ILE A 351 3.77 -7.38 -11.95
C ILE A 351 2.25 -7.56 -12.17
N THR A 352 1.40 -6.84 -11.44
CA THR A 352 -0.07 -6.93 -11.55
C THR A 352 -0.66 -5.61 -12.02
N VAL A 353 -1.58 -5.67 -12.99
CA VAL A 353 -2.39 -4.50 -13.33
C VAL A 353 -3.60 -4.49 -12.41
N LYS A 354 -3.74 -3.46 -11.59
CA LYS A 354 -5.05 -3.15 -11.03
C LYS A 354 -5.88 -2.58 -12.15
N LYS A 355 -6.95 -3.27 -12.52
CA LYS A 355 -7.99 -2.68 -13.34
C LYS A 355 -8.51 -1.49 -12.54
N GLN A 356 -8.08 -0.28 -12.89
CA GLN A 356 -8.72 0.92 -12.35
C GLN A 356 -10.20 0.76 -12.69
N GLY A 357 -11.07 0.85 -11.67
CA GLY A 357 -12.49 1.02 -11.92
C GLY A 357 -12.65 2.16 -12.91
N SER A 358 -13.58 2.03 -13.85
CA SER A 358 -13.91 3.12 -14.75
C SER A 358 -14.35 4.31 -13.90
N HIS A 359 -13.46 5.26 -13.63
CA HIS A 359 -13.87 6.55 -13.11
C HIS A 359 -14.64 7.24 -14.25
N THR A 360 -15.96 7.09 -14.24
CA THR A 360 -16.83 8.03 -14.92
C THR A 360 -16.56 9.39 -14.28
N VAL A 361 -15.81 10.23 -14.99
CA VAL A 361 -15.65 11.63 -14.63
C VAL A 361 -17.02 12.28 -14.78
N SER A 362 -17.77 12.40 -13.68
CA SER A 362 -18.97 13.24 -13.68
C SER A 362 -18.49 14.69 -13.65
N VAL A 363 -18.86 15.45 -14.69
CA VAL A 363 -18.57 16.87 -14.78
C VAL A 363 -19.62 17.59 -13.94
N HIS A 364 -19.43 17.61 -12.62
CA HIS A 364 -20.22 18.44 -11.73
C HIS A 364 -19.31 19.14 -10.72
N ASP A 365 -18.77 20.30 -11.10
CA ASP A 365 -19.04 21.53 -10.35
C ASP A 365 -18.53 22.78 -11.10
N LEU A 366 -19.42 23.38 -11.88
CA LEU A 366 -19.27 24.75 -12.41
C LEU A 366 -20.58 25.54 -12.24
N LYS A 367 -21.41 25.17 -11.26
CA LYS A 367 -22.74 25.77 -11.03
C LYS A 367 -23.09 26.07 -9.56
N GLN A 368 -22.15 26.04 -8.62
CA GLN A 368 -22.35 26.68 -7.31
C GLN A 368 -21.86 28.13 -7.34
N GLY A 369 -22.62 28.96 -8.04
CA GLY A 369 -22.35 30.39 -8.12
C GLY A 369 -23.47 31.08 -8.86
N LEU A 370 -24.71 30.97 -8.35
CA LEU A 370 -25.89 31.81 -8.63
C LEU A 370 -27.07 31.21 -7.84
N GLY A 371 -27.53 31.91 -6.79
CA GLY A 371 -28.42 31.37 -5.78
C GLY A 371 -29.90 31.31 -6.13
N SER A 372 -30.69 30.80 -5.18
CA SER A 372 -31.98 31.37 -4.84
C SER A 372 -32.32 31.05 -3.38
N ALA A 373 -32.84 32.06 -2.68
CA ALA A 373 -33.23 32.01 -1.28
C ALA A 373 -34.57 31.27 -1.10
N GLY A 374 -34.69 30.50 -0.02
CA GLY A 374 -35.97 30.09 0.55
C GLY A 374 -36.12 28.59 0.78
N THR A 375 -35.92 28.15 2.02
CA THR A 375 -36.97 27.62 2.91
C THR A 375 -36.32 26.97 4.13
N SER A 376 -36.86 27.30 5.30
CA SER A 376 -36.36 26.99 6.63
C SER A 376 -36.57 25.52 7.01
N GLY A 377 -35.51 24.72 6.90
CA GLY A 377 -35.38 23.45 7.63
C GLY A 377 -34.63 23.66 8.94
N ALA A 378 -35.17 23.17 10.05
CA ALA A 378 -34.61 23.31 11.38
C ALA A 378 -33.14 22.85 11.43
N LYS A 379 -32.21 23.78 11.69
CA LYS A 379 -30.80 23.46 11.93
C LYS A 379 -30.71 22.62 13.19
N LYS A 380 -30.37 21.33 13.06
CA LYS A 380 -29.78 20.55 14.15
C LYS A 380 -28.61 21.37 14.73
N PRO A 381 -28.42 21.40 16.06
CA PRO A 381 -27.30 22.13 16.65
C PRO A 381 -25.99 21.62 16.04
N PRO A 382 -24.97 22.47 15.86
CA PRO A 382 -23.70 22.03 15.31
C PRO A 382 -23.14 20.95 16.24
N SER A 383 -23.17 19.70 15.80
CA SER A 383 -22.39 18.65 16.43
C SER A 383 -20.93 19.11 16.46
N SER A 384 -20.24 18.82 17.54
CA SER A 384 -18.82 19.15 17.75
C SER A 384 -17.99 18.68 16.55
N ARG A 385 -17.62 19.63 15.68
CA ARG A 385 -17.09 19.40 14.31
C ARG A 385 -15.85 18.49 14.22
N TYR A 386 -15.17 18.26 15.35
CA TYR A 386 -13.91 17.49 15.42
C TYR A 386 -13.94 16.31 16.40
N LYS A 387 -15.08 16.05 17.07
CA LYS A 387 -15.17 14.99 18.07
C LYS A 387 -15.40 13.65 17.38
N LEU A 388 -14.52 12.68 17.66
CA LEU A 388 -14.62 11.33 17.11
C LEU A 388 -15.72 10.50 17.80
N LYS A 389 -16.27 9.50 17.09
CA LYS A 389 -17.18 8.50 17.67
C LYS A 389 -16.43 7.64 18.69
N GLU A 390 -17.10 7.27 19.78
CA GLU A 390 -16.50 6.46 20.86
C GLU A 390 -16.04 5.06 20.41
N SER A 391 -16.71 4.48 19.40
CA SER A 391 -16.35 3.18 18.82
C SER A 391 -14.93 3.12 18.23
N ILE A 392 -14.26 4.27 18.06
CA ILE A 392 -12.89 4.36 17.57
C ILE A 392 -11.86 3.96 18.64
N TYR A 393 -12.23 3.99 19.93
CA TYR A 393 -11.32 3.60 21.01
C TYR A 393 -11.96 2.72 22.11
N ILE A 394 -13.29 2.54 22.08
CA ILE A 394 -14.02 1.63 22.97
C ILE A 394 -14.48 0.41 22.18
N PHE A 395 -14.20 -0.78 22.70
CA PHE A 395 -14.76 -2.03 22.19
C PHE A 395 -15.95 -2.44 23.06
N GLN A 396 -17.10 -2.68 22.42
CA GLN A 396 -18.35 -3.08 23.11
C GLN A 396 -18.85 -4.40 22.55
N GLU A 397 -19.51 -5.18 23.40
CA GLU A 397 -20.13 -6.44 22.99
C GLU A 397 -21.21 -6.21 21.93
N GLY A 398 -21.24 -7.05 20.89
CA GLY A 398 -22.22 -6.95 19.80
C GLY A 398 -21.90 -5.92 18.71
N ALA A 399 -20.86 -5.10 18.87
CA ALA A 399 -20.45 -4.13 17.86
C ALA A 399 -19.24 -4.61 17.04
N LEU A 400 -19.25 -4.33 15.73
CA LEU A 400 -18.08 -4.51 14.88
C LEU A 400 -17.12 -3.32 15.04
N PRO A 401 -15.80 -3.55 15.08
CA PRO A 401 -14.84 -2.45 15.10
C PRO A 401 -14.94 -1.62 13.80
N PRO A 402 -14.72 -0.30 13.85
CA PRO A 402 -14.79 0.56 12.66
C PRO A 402 -13.78 0.18 11.56
N TYR A 403 -12.62 -0.38 11.95
CA TYR A 403 -11.54 -0.76 11.04
C TYR A 403 -10.97 -2.13 11.39
N ARG A 404 -10.35 -2.79 10.41
CA ARG A 404 -9.71 -4.11 10.59
C ARG A 404 -8.55 -4.11 11.58
N GLN A 405 -7.90 -2.97 11.79
CA GLN A 405 -6.86 -2.77 12.78
C GLN A 405 -7.29 -1.67 13.73
N MET A 406 -7.25 -1.97 15.02
CA MET A 406 -7.65 -1.07 16.10
C MET A 406 -6.62 -1.13 17.24
N PHE A 407 -6.45 -0.01 17.93
CA PHE A 407 -5.62 0.10 19.12
C PHE A 407 -6.51 0.48 20.30
N TYR A 408 -6.81 -0.51 21.13
CA TYR A 408 -7.64 -0.34 22.32
C TYR A 408 -6.77 -0.24 23.56
N GLN A 409 -7.14 0.53 24.58
CA GLN A 409 -6.54 0.37 25.90
C GLN A 409 -7.38 -0.64 26.70
N LEU A 410 -6.77 -1.39 27.62
CA LEU A 410 -7.45 -2.49 28.32
C LEU A 410 -8.69 -2.03 29.11
N CYS A 411 -8.65 -0.81 29.67
CA CYS A 411 -9.77 -0.19 30.36
C CYS A 411 -10.95 0.18 29.43
N ASP A 412 -10.73 0.25 28.12
CA ASP A 412 -11.74 0.61 27.12
C ASP A 412 -12.36 -0.65 26.44
N LEU A 413 -12.05 -1.85 26.95
CA LEU A 413 -12.63 -3.12 26.52
C LEU A 413 -13.89 -3.44 27.34
N ASN A 414 -15.03 -2.89 26.97
CA ASN A 414 -16.30 -3.01 27.72
C ASN A 414 -17.00 -4.35 27.44
N VAL A 415 -16.34 -5.45 27.80
CA VAL A 415 -16.87 -6.82 27.72
C VAL A 415 -16.44 -7.62 28.95
N GLU A 416 -17.40 -8.20 29.67
CA GLU A 416 -17.15 -8.87 30.95
C GLU A 416 -16.13 -10.03 30.81
N SER A 417 -16.22 -10.80 29.72
CA SER A 417 -15.31 -11.91 29.44
C SER A 417 -13.86 -11.44 29.22
N LEU A 418 -13.66 -10.28 28.59
CA LEU A 418 -12.33 -9.69 28.38
C LEU A 418 -11.79 -9.09 29.69
N GLN A 419 -12.64 -8.42 30.46
CA GLN A 419 -12.26 -7.89 31.77
C GLN A 419 -11.82 -9.00 32.73
N LYS A 420 -12.50 -10.16 32.72
CA LYS A 420 -12.05 -11.35 33.47
C LYS A 420 -10.64 -11.82 33.09
N ILE A 421 -10.21 -11.65 31.84
CA ILE A 421 -8.86 -12.01 31.38
C ILE A 421 -7.84 -10.98 31.88
N ILE A 422 -8.16 -9.69 31.80
CA ILE A 422 -7.30 -8.58 32.25
C ILE A 422 -7.04 -8.65 33.75
N HIS A 423 -8.07 -8.99 34.53
CA HIS A 423 -8.04 -8.99 35.99
C HIS A 423 -7.54 -10.29 36.64
N ARG A 424 -7.02 -11.26 35.86
CA ARG A 424 -6.57 -12.57 36.37
C ARG A 424 -5.49 -12.48 37.44
N ASN A 425 -4.64 -11.45 37.38
CA ASN A 425 -3.51 -11.26 38.27
C ASN A 425 -3.60 -9.99 39.12
N ASP A 426 -4.80 -9.40 39.27
CA ASP A 426 -5.02 -8.25 40.14
C ASP A 426 -4.49 -8.52 41.56
N GLY A 427 -3.64 -7.62 42.06
CA GLY A 427 -3.03 -7.71 43.39
C GLY A 427 -1.84 -8.67 43.48
N THR A 428 -1.43 -9.28 42.36
CA THR A 428 -0.30 -10.21 42.27
C THR A 428 0.72 -9.82 41.19
N GLU A 429 0.61 -8.58 40.68
CA GLU A 429 1.56 -7.99 39.75
C GLU A 429 2.92 -7.82 40.44
N SER A 430 3.93 -8.56 39.96
CA SER A 430 5.27 -8.58 40.56
C SER A 430 6.32 -7.91 39.67
N GLU A 431 6.19 -8.03 38.35
CA GLU A 431 7.15 -7.51 37.39
C GLU A 431 6.45 -6.85 36.19
N CYS A 432 7.00 -5.72 35.75
CA CYS A 432 6.58 -5.04 34.53
C CYS A 432 7.55 -5.36 33.40
N THR A 433 7.10 -6.14 32.40
CA THR A 433 7.96 -6.54 31.27
C THR A 433 7.69 -5.69 30.03
N GLU A 434 8.65 -5.58 29.10
CA GLU A 434 8.44 -4.83 27.85
C GLU A 434 7.30 -5.43 27.01
N ARG A 435 7.17 -6.76 27.00
CA ARG A 435 6.18 -7.45 26.17
C ARG A 435 4.77 -7.42 26.75
N ASP A 436 4.62 -7.82 28.01
CA ASP A 436 3.32 -8.06 28.64
C ASP A 436 2.93 -6.95 29.64
N GLY A 437 3.87 -6.07 29.98
CA GLY A 437 3.69 -5.07 31.03
C GLY A 437 3.43 -5.74 32.36
N TRP A 438 2.36 -5.30 33.02
CA TRP A 438 1.88 -5.85 34.28
C TRP A 438 0.89 -7.01 34.11
N CYS A 439 0.57 -7.39 32.86
CA CYS A 439 -0.29 -8.54 32.60
C CYS A 439 0.51 -9.85 32.68
N LEU A 440 -0.21 -10.96 32.89
CA LEU A 440 0.36 -12.29 32.69
C LEU A 440 0.77 -12.49 31.23
N ALA A 441 1.77 -13.34 31.03
CA ALA A 441 2.19 -13.77 29.70
C ALA A 441 0.98 -14.33 28.92
N LYS A 442 0.88 -13.95 27.63
CA LYS A 442 -0.20 -14.32 26.69
C LYS A 442 -1.56 -13.68 26.95
N THR A 443 -1.72 -12.81 27.95
CA THR A 443 -2.98 -12.07 28.14
C THR A 443 -3.43 -11.35 26.87
N SER A 444 -2.50 -10.71 26.13
CA SER A 444 -2.85 -10.05 24.87
C SER A 444 -3.36 -11.02 23.79
N ASP A 445 -2.85 -12.25 23.76
CA ASP A 445 -3.24 -13.24 22.76
C ASP A 445 -4.62 -13.81 23.09
N ASP A 446 -4.87 -14.12 24.36
CA ASP A 446 -6.18 -14.54 24.86
C ASP A 446 -7.27 -13.49 24.57
N LEU A 447 -6.94 -12.21 24.76
CA LEU A 447 -7.84 -11.10 24.43
C LEU A 447 -8.11 -11.03 22.92
N ARG A 448 -7.08 -11.10 22.08
CA ARG A 448 -7.22 -11.08 20.61
C ARG A 448 -8.05 -12.25 20.09
N ASP A 449 -7.85 -13.44 20.62
CA ASP A 449 -8.57 -14.64 20.20
C ASP A 449 -10.04 -14.57 20.65
N SER A 450 -10.30 -14.09 21.87
CA SER A 450 -11.66 -13.87 22.38
C SER A 450 -12.42 -12.81 21.56
N MET A 451 -11.79 -11.66 21.27
CA MET A 451 -12.37 -10.61 20.41
C MET A 451 -12.63 -11.13 18.99
N SER A 452 -11.70 -11.90 18.43
CA SER A 452 -11.87 -12.49 17.09
C SER A 452 -13.04 -13.46 17.05
N LEU A 453 -13.26 -14.24 18.11
CA LEU A 453 -14.39 -15.16 18.21
C LEU A 453 -15.73 -14.42 18.29
N MET A 454 -15.80 -13.36 19.10
CA MET A 454 -17.00 -12.50 19.20
C MET A 454 -17.35 -11.89 17.84
N ILE A 455 -16.37 -11.32 17.14
CA ILE A 455 -16.58 -10.74 15.81
C ILE A 455 -17.05 -11.80 14.80
N LYS A 456 -16.48 -13.00 14.84
CA LYS A 456 -16.95 -14.14 14.02
C LYS A 456 -18.41 -14.48 14.28
N GLN A 457 -18.84 -14.49 15.54
CA GLN A 457 -20.22 -14.77 15.92
C GLN A 457 -21.17 -13.66 15.44
N ILE A 458 -20.77 -12.39 15.59
CA ILE A 458 -21.53 -11.24 15.10
C ILE A 458 -21.73 -11.36 13.58
N ILE A 459 -20.66 -11.53 12.81
CA ILE A 459 -20.73 -11.63 11.33
C ILE A 459 -21.64 -12.80 10.90
N ARG A 460 -21.51 -13.97 11.55
CA ARG A 460 -22.37 -15.14 11.26
C ARG A 460 -23.84 -14.87 11.56
N SER A 461 -24.14 -14.11 12.61
CA SER A 461 -25.51 -13.79 13.01
C SER A 461 -26.14 -12.72 12.11
N THR A 462 -25.39 -11.70 11.71
CA THR A 462 -25.87 -10.59 10.87
C THR A 462 -25.96 -10.98 9.39
N ARG A 463 -25.15 -11.94 8.93
CA ARG A 463 -25.17 -12.42 7.53
C ARG A 463 -25.17 -13.95 7.45
N PRO A 464 -26.28 -14.62 7.81
CA PRO A 464 -26.37 -16.09 7.81
C PRO A 464 -26.15 -16.71 6.42
N ALA A 465 -26.56 -15.99 5.37
CA ALA A 465 -26.44 -16.42 3.97
C ALA A 465 -24.99 -16.61 3.49
N LEU A 466 -24.00 -16.01 4.17
CA LEU A 466 -22.57 -16.18 3.85
C LEU A 466 -22.00 -17.51 4.35
N PHE A 467 -22.70 -18.22 5.24
CA PHE A 467 -22.20 -19.44 5.90
C PHE A 467 -23.10 -20.67 5.71
N SER A 468 -24.13 -20.60 4.85
CA SER A 468 -24.88 -21.77 4.47
C SER A 468 -24.07 -22.60 3.47
N ASN A 469 -23.40 -23.64 3.96
CA ASN A 469 -22.86 -24.68 3.09
C ASN A 469 -24.03 -25.35 2.34
N THR A 470 -24.05 -25.25 1.02
CA THR A 470 -24.88 -26.10 0.16
C THR A 470 -24.39 -27.54 0.27
N THR A 471 -24.98 -28.30 1.19
CA THR A 471 -24.96 -29.76 1.13
C THR A 471 -25.96 -30.21 0.06
N SER A 472 -25.52 -30.35 -1.19
CA SER A 472 -26.15 -31.26 -2.17
C SER A 472 -25.32 -31.41 -3.45
N SER A 473 -24.75 -32.61 -3.61
CA SER A 473 -24.51 -33.38 -4.85
C SER A 473 -23.70 -32.78 -6.02
N GLU A 474 -22.59 -33.49 -6.30
CA GLU A 474 -21.87 -33.68 -7.58
C GLU A 474 -22.45 -33.00 -8.84
N ASP A 475 -21.71 -32.05 -9.42
CA ASP A 475 -21.12 -32.23 -10.76
C ASP A 475 -20.09 -31.13 -11.08
N GLY A 476 -19.00 -31.52 -11.73
CA GLY A 476 -17.83 -30.67 -11.95
C GLY A 476 -18.02 -29.53 -12.97
N LYS A 477 -17.66 -28.31 -12.57
CA LYS A 477 -17.03 -27.24 -13.38
C LYS A 477 -16.78 -26.02 -12.47
N GLU A 478 -15.55 -25.87 -11.99
CA GLU A 478 -15.07 -24.59 -11.45
C GLU A 478 -14.96 -23.58 -12.60
N GLN A 479 -16.01 -22.78 -12.80
CA GLN A 479 -15.91 -21.48 -13.45
C GLN A 479 -15.51 -20.46 -12.38
N LEU A 480 -14.29 -19.94 -12.46
CA LEU A 480 -13.86 -18.74 -11.76
C LEU A 480 -14.66 -17.55 -12.32
N ALA A 481 -15.88 -17.36 -11.81
CA ALA A 481 -16.66 -16.16 -12.02
C ALA A 481 -16.04 -15.03 -11.18
N TYR A 482 -15.27 -14.18 -11.84
CA TYR A 482 -14.82 -12.91 -11.27
C TYR A 482 -15.97 -11.91 -11.44
N GLU A 483 -16.93 -11.94 -10.52
CA GLU A 483 -18.03 -10.97 -10.52
C GLU A 483 -17.56 -9.65 -9.91
N SER A 484 -17.64 -8.62 -10.75
CA SER A 484 -17.50 -7.21 -10.43
C SER A 484 -18.75 -6.78 -9.67
N GLY A 485 -18.70 -6.78 -8.34
CA GLY A 485 -19.71 -6.12 -7.52
C GLY A 485 -19.55 -4.60 -7.62
N GLU A 486 -20.44 -3.96 -8.36
CA GLU A 486 -20.75 -2.54 -8.27
C GLU A 486 -21.54 -2.33 -6.98
N ASP A 487 -21.01 -1.56 -6.03
CA ASP A 487 -21.79 -1.00 -4.93
C ASP A 487 -21.69 0.52 -5.04
N ASP A 488 -22.75 1.10 -5.63
CA ASP A 488 -23.11 2.51 -5.52
C ASP A 488 -23.79 2.73 -4.17
N GLU A 489 -23.06 3.24 -3.18
CA GLU A 489 -23.67 3.95 -2.04
C GLU A 489 -22.97 5.29 -1.85
N GLU A 490 -23.69 6.35 -2.21
CA GLU A 490 -23.37 7.75 -1.95
C GLU A 490 -23.47 8.03 -0.45
N GLU A 491 -22.34 8.19 0.24
CA GLU A 491 -22.28 9.01 1.46
C GLU A 491 -21.11 10.00 1.36
N GLU A 492 -21.46 11.28 1.21
CA GLU A 492 -20.58 12.43 1.37
C GLU A 492 -20.11 12.54 2.83
N GLU A 493 -18.95 11.98 3.16
CA GLU A 493 -18.10 12.53 4.21
C GLU A 493 -16.86 13.15 3.52
N GLU A 494 -16.65 14.46 3.71
CA GLU A 494 -15.36 15.12 3.44
C GLU A 494 -14.29 14.50 4.35
N ASP A 495 -13.84 13.30 3.98
CA ASP A 495 -12.79 12.59 4.67
C ASP A 495 -11.47 13.31 4.36
N PHE A 496 -10.90 13.94 5.39
CA PHE A 496 -9.54 14.43 5.39
C PHE A 496 -8.63 13.31 4.87
N LYS A 497 -8.16 13.44 3.61
CA LYS A 497 -7.27 12.44 3.00
C LYS A 497 -6.07 12.22 3.92
N PRO A 498 -5.92 11.04 4.55
CA PRO A 498 -4.73 10.75 5.32
C PRO A 498 -3.53 10.85 4.38
N SER A 499 -2.45 11.47 4.85
CA SER A 499 -1.16 11.44 4.19
C SER A 499 -0.82 10.00 3.78
N ASP A 500 -0.16 9.85 2.63
CA ASP A 500 0.31 8.61 1.97
C ASP A 500 1.36 7.82 2.81
N GLY A 501 1.35 7.99 4.13
CA GLY A 501 2.24 7.35 5.10
C GLY A 501 1.78 5.94 5.50
N SER A 502 2.66 5.27 6.24
CA SER A 502 2.62 3.87 6.68
C SER A 502 1.23 3.29 6.99
N GLU A 503 1.05 1.99 6.68
CA GLU A 503 -0.11 1.19 7.09
C GLU A 503 -0.32 1.21 8.60
N ASN A 504 0.74 1.45 9.38
CA ASN A 504 0.72 1.50 10.83
C ASN A 504 0.30 2.88 11.35
N GLU A 505 -0.84 2.94 12.04
CA GLU A 505 -1.36 4.18 12.66
C GLU A 505 -0.33 4.83 13.59
N MET A 506 0.40 4.01 14.35
CA MET A 506 1.51 4.44 15.20
C MET A 506 2.57 5.22 14.41
N GLU A 507 3.03 4.69 13.28
CA GLU A 507 4.06 5.34 12.46
C GLU A 507 3.54 6.64 11.88
N THR A 508 2.27 6.68 11.43
CA THR A 508 1.69 7.94 10.97
C THR A 508 1.48 8.97 12.07
N GLU A 509 1.23 8.54 13.32
CA GLU A 509 1.18 9.45 14.45
C GLU A 509 2.59 9.95 14.80
N ILE A 510 3.59 9.09 14.86
CA ILE A 510 4.97 9.49 15.12
C ILE A 510 5.45 10.50 14.07
N LEU A 511 5.12 10.30 12.78
CA LEU A 511 5.41 11.24 11.69
C LEU A 511 4.74 12.61 11.86
N ASP A 512 3.67 12.73 12.66
CA ASP A 512 3.09 14.03 13.00
C ASP A 512 3.96 14.81 14.00
N TYR A 513 4.94 14.18 14.65
CA TYR A 513 5.74 14.79 15.73
C TYR A 513 7.26 14.75 15.51
N VAL A 514 7.74 13.98 14.53
CA VAL A 514 9.14 13.80 14.11
C VAL A 514 9.46 14.63 12.87
#